data_AF-A0A950STP6-F1
#
_entry.id   AF-A0A950STP6-F1
#
_cell.length_a   1.000
_cell.length_b   1.000
_cell.length_c   1.000
_cell.angle_alpha   90.00
_cell.angle_beta   90.00
_cell.angle_gamma   90.00
#
_symmetry.space_group_name_H-M   'P 1'
#
loop_
_entity.id
_entity.type
_entity.pdbx_description
1 polymer ?
#
loop_
_entity_poly.entity_id
_entity_poly.type
_entity_poly.pdbx_seq_one_letter_code
_entity_poly.pdbx_strand_id
1 'polypeptide(L)'
;MPQSTIQAGASTVTLINVFTVDPADQQRLVERWQQATDDVIRHQPGFISANIHRSLDGTKVVNYAQWEARKPSRRCSETLRQAPCFASWPRSPPQPPSSAKSYRSITPDAQTERDLPARLDPDPSCA
;
A
#
# COMPACT_ATOMS: atom_id res chain seq x y z
N MET A 1 -15.84 5.13 9.81
CA MET A 1 -14.86 4.54 8.89
C MET A 1 -13.48 4.60 9.55
N PRO A 2 -12.58 3.62 9.35
CA PRO A 2 -11.25 3.68 9.95
C PRO A 2 -10.53 4.95 9.51
N GLN A 3 -10.01 5.71 10.47
CA GLN A 3 -9.30 6.97 10.27
C GLN A 3 -7.80 6.69 10.29
N SER A 4 -7.05 7.24 9.33
CA SER A 4 -5.58 7.18 9.37
C SER A 4 -5.02 8.32 10.21
N THR A 5 -4.06 7.97 11.06
CA THR A 5 -3.23 8.93 11.78
C THR A 5 -1.81 8.82 11.27
N ILE A 6 -1.25 9.92 10.79
CA ILE A 6 0.15 10.00 10.34
C ILE A 6 0.95 10.54 11.51
N GLN A 7 1.72 9.66 12.16
CA GLN A 7 2.53 10.02 13.32
C GLN A 7 3.96 9.51 13.13
N ALA A 8 4.93 10.37 13.42
CA ALA A 8 6.34 10.02 13.45
C ALA A 8 6.62 8.96 14.53
N GLY A 9 7.41 7.93 14.22
CA GLY A 9 7.69 6.82 15.14
C GLY A 9 6.53 5.87 15.41
N ALA A 10 5.41 6.00 14.70
CA ALA A 10 4.34 5.02 14.76
C ALA A 10 4.87 3.64 14.33
N SER A 11 4.48 2.60 15.08
CA SER A 11 4.79 1.20 14.77
C SER A 11 3.88 0.66 13.65
N THR A 12 3.81 1.38 12.53
CA THR A 12 3.01 1.07 11.36
C THR A 12 3.85 1.09 10.09
N VAL A 13 3.49 0.26 9.12
CA VAL A 13 3.99 0.36 7.75
C VAL A 13 2.90 0.96 6.88
N THR A 14 3.26 1.95 6.08
CA THR A 14 2.34 2.62 5.15
C THR A 14 2.67 2.18 3.73
N LEU A 15 1.68 1.63 3.02
CA LEU A 15 1.77 1.38 1.58
C LEU A 15 1.14 2.57 0.86
N ILE A 16 1.89 3.13 -0.09
CA ILE A 16 1.37 4.15 -1.00
C ILE A 16 1.46 3.59 -2.40
N ASN A 17 0.30 3.31 -3.00
CA ASN A 17 0.19 2.83 -4.37
C ASN A 17 -0.38 3.94 -5.23
N VAL A 18 0.31 4.31 -6.30
CA VAL A 18 -0.17 5.32 -7.25
C VAL A 18 -0.46 4.63 -8.58
N PHE A 19 -1.72 4.61 -8.99
CA PHE A 19 -2.15 4.11 -10.29
C PHE A 19 -2.22 5.26 -11.28
N THR A 20 -1.71 5.07 -12.49
CA THR A 20 -2.01 5.95 -13.62
C THR A 20 -3.17 5.35 -14.40
N VAL A 21 -4.16 6.19 -14.69
CA VAL A 21 -5.42 5.77 -15.29
C VAL A 21 -5.86 6.80 -16.32
N ASP A 22 -6.60 6.36 -17.32
CA ASP A 22 -7.32 7.27 -18.21
C ASP A 22 -8.38 8.04 -17.39
N PRO A 23 -8.54 9.36 -17.57
CA PRO A 23 -9.58 10.13 -16.89
C PRO A 23 -10.98 9.51 -16.96
N ALA A 24 -11.33 8.86 -18.08
CA ALA A 24 -12.63 8.21 -18.25
C ALA A 24 -12.83 6.99 -17.33
N ASP A 25 -11.74 6.39 -16.85
CA ASP A 25 -11.73 5.17 -16.06
C ASP A 25 -11.45 5.40 -14.55
N GLN A 26 -11.11 6.63 -14.15
CA GLN A 26 -10.69 6.96 -12.78
C GLN A 26 -11.74 6.56 -11.73
N GLN A 27 -12.98 6.96 -11.94
CA GLN A 27 -14.07 6.71 -11.01
C GLN A 27 -14.36 5.20 -10.85
N ARG A 28 -14.36 4.48 -11.97
CA ARG A 28 -14.50 3.02 -11.99
C ARG A 28 -13.39 2.34 -11.19
N LEU A 29 -12.15 2.81 -11.31
CA LEU A 29 -11.03 2.27 -10.54
C LEU A 29 -11.22 2.52 -9.04
N VAL A 30 -11.69 3.70 -8.63
CA VAL A 30 -11.98 4.04 -7.24
C VAL A 30 -13.02 3.08 -6.64
N GLU A 31 -14.15 2.87 -7.33
CA GLU A 31 -15.23 1.99 -6.87
C GLU A 31 -14.75 0.54 -6.70
N ARG A 32 -13.98 0.04 -7.66
CA ARG A 32 -13.39 -1.31 -7.60
C ARG A 32 -12.41 -1.45 -6.43
N TRP A 33 -11.64 -0.42 -6.14
CA TRP A 33 -10.72 -0.39 -5.00
C TRP A 33 -11.45 -0.33 -3.66
N GLN A 34 -12.53 0.45 -3.57
CA GLN A 34 -13.38 0.51 -2.38
C GLN A 34 -14.00 -0.86 -2.12
N GLN A 35 -14.59 -1.48 -3.15
CA GLN A 35 -15.17 -2.81 -3.04
C GLN A 35 -14.12 -3.86 -2.60
N ALA A 36 -12.95 -3.90 -3.23
CA ALA A 36 -11.88 -4.81 -2.83
C ALA A 36 -11.44 -4.58 -1.38
N THR A 37 -11.45 -3.31 -0.94
CA THR A 37 -11.12 -2.94 0.43
C THR A 37 -12.15 -3.49 1.40
N ASP A 38 -13.43 -3.31 1.10
CA ASP A 38 -14.53 -3.70 1.95
C ASP A 38 -14.69 -5.23 2.03
N ASP A 39 -14.57 -5.91 0.89
CA ASP A 39 -14.84 -7.34 0.80
C ASP A 39 -13.64 -8.19 1.26
N VAL A 40 -12.40 -7.69 1.08
CA VAL A 40 -11.19 -8.53 1.21
C VAL A 40 -10.11 -7.89 2.08
N ILE A 41 -9.68 -6.66 1.78
CA ILE A 41 -8.43 -6.12 2.35
C ILE A 41 -8.61 -5.78 3.83
N ARG A 42 -9.75 -5.20 4.21
CA ARG A 42 -10.02 -4.83 5.61
C ARG A 42 -10.05 -6.02 6.58
N HIS A 43 -10.27 -7.22 6.04
CA HIS A 43 -10.33 -8.47 6.79
C HIS A 43 -8.96 -9.14 6.93
N GLN A 44 -7.91 -8.61 6.30
CA GLN A 44 -6.58 -9.16 6.39
C GLN A 44 -5.93 -8.85 7.75
N PRO A 45 -5.17 -9.80 8.33
CA PRO A 45 -4.47 -9.58 9.59
C PRO A 45 -3.51 -8.37 9.53
N GLY A 46 -3.62 -7.49 10.53
CA GLY A 46 -2.77 -6.31 10.64
C GLY A 46 -3.21 -5.11 9.80
N PHE A 47 -4.37 -5.18 9.13
CA PHE A 47 -4.98 -4.01 8.49
C PHE A 47 -5.38 -2.96 9.53
N ILE A 48 -4.99 -1.70 9.29
CA ILE A 48 -5.40 -0.56 10.13
C ILE A 48 -6.38 0.31 9.37
N SER A 49 -6.00 0.75 8.16
CA SER A 49 -6.81 1.67 7.35
C SER A 49 -6.38 1.64 5.89
N ALA A 50 -7.28 2.05 5.00
CA ALA A 50 -6.99 2.37 3.61
C ALA A 50 -7.80 3.60 3.21
N ASN A 51 -7.15 4.53 2.51
CA ASN A 51 -7.75 5.77 2.00
C ASN A 51 -7.46 5.86 0.51
N ILE A 52 -8.54 5.92 -0.26
CA ILE A 52 -8.46 6.02 -1.72
C ILE A 52 -8.64 7.48 -2.10
N HIS A 53 -7.64 8.03 -2.77
CA HIS A 53 -7.63 9.39 -3.29
C HIS A 53 -7.68 9.37 -4.80
N ARG A 54 -8.48 10.24 -5.39
CA ARG A 54 -8.47 10.51 -6.82
C ARG A 54 -7.72 11.83 -7.06
N SER A 55 -6.87 11.90 -8.07
CA SER A 55 -6.28 13.18 -8.45
C SER A 55 -7.33 14.08 -9.09
N LEU A 56 -7.14 15.39 -8.95
CA LEU A 56 -8.03 16.41 -9.50
C LEU A 56 -7.98 16.47 -11.04
N ASP A 57 -6.87 16.04 -11.64
CA ASP A 57 -6.68 15.99 -13.10
C ASP A 57 -7.28 14.73 -13.75
N GLY A 58 -7.86 13.81 -12.97
CA GLY A 58 -8.41 12.56 -13.47
C GLY A 58 -7.40 11.44 -13.74
N THR A 59 -6.09 11.71 -13.73
CA THR A 59 -5.10 10.77 -14.29
C THR A 59 -4.49 9.80 -13.29
N LYS A 60 -4.82 9.94 -12.00
CA LYS A 60 -4.25 9.12 -10.92
C LYS A 60 -5.30 8.66 -9.92
N VAL A 61 -5.05 7.49 -9.34
CA VAL A 61 -5.70 7.03 -8.10
C VAL A 61 -4.60 6.62 -7.14
N VAL A 62 -4.67 7.09 -5.89
CA VAL A 62 -3.70 6.77 -4.84
C VAL A 62 -4.39 5.98 -3.75
N ASN A 63 -3.82 4.83 -3.37
CA ASN A 63 -4.20 4.14 -2.15
C ASN A 63 -3.14 4.39 -1.06
N TYR A 64 -3.56 5.04 0.03
CA TYR A 64 -2.78 5.20 1.26
C TYR A 64 -3.30 4.19 2.29
N ALA A 65 -2.54 3.12 2.53
CA ALA A 65 -2.94 2.05 3.45
C ALA A 65 -1.95 1.87 4.59
N GLN A 66 -2.43 1.80 5.82
CA GLN A 66 -1.60 1.55 7.01
C GLN A 66 -1.84 0.15 7.56
N TRP A 67 -0.75 -0.47 7.99
CA TRP A 67 -0.71 -1.82 8.53
C TRP A 67 0.18 -1.89 9.77
N GLU A 68 -0.04 -2.89 10.62
CA GLU A 68 0.81 -3.16 11.78
C GLU A 68 2.23 -3.54 11.37
N ALA A 69 3.24 -2.88 11.96
CA ALA A 69 4.65 -3.06 11.59
C ALA A 69 5.24 -4.45 11.87
N ARG A 70 4.63 -5.24 12.77
CA ARG A 70 5.12 -6.58 13.16
C ARG A 70 4.62 -7.68 12.22
N LYS A 71 3.67 -7.35 11.34
CA LYS A 71 3.13 -8.24 10.30
C LYS A 71 3.07 -7.52 8.95
N PRO A 72 4.17 -6.92 8.43
CA PRO A 72 4.17 -6.46 7.05
C PRO A 72 4.21 -7.72 6.19
N SER A 73 3.05 -8.29 5.94
CA SER A 73 2.99 -9.54 5.21
C SER A 73 3.44 -9.24 3.78
N ARG A 74 4.48 -9.93 3.27
CA ARG A 74 4.76 -10.00 1.82
C ARG A 74 3.48 -10.33 1.04
N ARG A 75 2.57 -11.08 1.68
CA ARG A 75 1.20 -11.32 1.23
C ARG A 75 0.39 -10.06 0.99
N CYS A 76 0.51 -8.96 1.72
CA CYS A 76 -0.23 -7.72 1.43
C CYS A 76 0.18 -7.12 0.08
N SER A 77 1.49 -6.94 -0.17
CA SER A 77 1.96 -6.49 -1.48
C SER A 77 1.56 -7.44 -2.61
N GLU A 78 1.51 -8.74 -2.35
CA GLU A 78 1.02 -9.77 -3.29
C GLU A 78 -0.50 -9.72 -3.48
N THR A 79 -1.27 -9.56 -2.40
CA THR A 79 -2.74 -9.51 -2.37
C THR A 79 -3.25 -8.25 -3.02
N LEU A 80 -2.55 -7.12 -2.88
CA LEU A 80 -2.86 -5.90 -3.61
C LEU A 80 -2.49 -6.00 -5.10
N ARG A 81 -1.45 -6.76 -5.44
CA ARG A 81 -1.06 -7.05 -6.84
C ARG A 81 -2.03 -8.03 -7.52
N GLN A 82 -2.58 -8.98 -6.76
CA GLN A 82 -3.50 -10.01 -7.22
C GLN A 82 -4.95 -9.74 -6.83
N ALA A 83 -5.27 -8.53 -6.38
CA ALA A 83 -6.61 -8.20 -5.92
C ALA A 83 -7.61 -8.53 -7.04
N PRO A 84 -8.64 -9.36 -6.77
CA PRO A 84 -9.53 -9.90 -7.80
C PRO A 84 -10.31 -8.82 -8.54
N CYS A 85 -10.31 -7.57 -8.05
CA CYS A 85 -10.89 -6.41 -8.72
C CYS A 85 -10.25 -6.09 -10.09
N PHE A 86 -9.00 -6.51 -10.35
CA PHE A 86 -8.37 -6.35 -11.66
C PHE A 86 -8.72 -7.47 -12.65
N ALA A 87 -9.15 -8.63 -12.17
CA ALA A 87 -9.42 -9.79 -13.02
C ALA A 87 -10.62 -9.58 -13.98
N SER A 88 -11.51 -8.63 -13.66
CA SER A 88 -12.69 -8.28 -14.47
C SER A 88 -12.60 -6.92 -15.17
N TRP A 89 -11.39 -6.36 -15.33
CA TRP A 89 -11.18 -5.11 -16.06
C TRP A 89 -11.33 -5.34 -17.58
N PRO A 90 -12.10 -4.51 -18.30
CA PRO A 90 -12.50 -4.79 -19.69
C PRO A 90 -11.39 -4.48 -20.73
N ARG A 91 -10.30 -3.83 -20.30
CA ARG A 91 -9.10 -3.52 -21.10
C ARG A 91 -7.84 -3.99 -20.35
N SER A 92 -6.66 -3.54 -20.76
CA SER A 92 -5.47 -3.63 -19.90
C SER A 92 -5.74 -2.88 -18.58
N PRO A 93 -5.57 -3.51 -17.40
CA PRO A 93 -5.76 -2.83 -16.13
C PRO A 93 -4.79 -1.65 -16.00
N PRO A 94 -5.18 -0.56 -15.33
CA PRO A 94 -4.26 0.53 -15.03
C PRO A 94 -3.04 -0.05 -14.30
N GLN A 95 -1.89 0.05 -14.93
CA GLN A 95 -0.67 -0.53 -14.42
C GLN A 95 -0.22 0.30 -13.20
N PRO A 96 0.02 -0.32 -12.03
CA PRO A 96 0.83 0.35 -11.03
C PRO A 96 2.22 0.51 -11.66
N PRO A 97 2.77 1.73 -11.78
CA PRO A 97 4.09 1.92 -12.35
C PRO A 97 5.10 1.39 -11.35
N SER A 98 5.51 0.12 -11.42
CA SER A 98 6.64 -0.50 -10.69
C SER A 98 6.82 -0.22 -9.18
N SER A 99 5.87 0.41 -8.47
CA SER A 99 6.16 1.13 -7.22
C SER A 99 5.04 1.07 -6.19
N ALA A 100 4.51 -0.12 -5.89
CA ALA A 100 3.97 -0.34 -4.56
C ALA A 100 5.14 -0.19 -3.57
N LYS A 101 5.29 1.00 -3.01
CA LYS A 101 6.38 1.31 -2.09
C LYS A 101 5.85 1.27 -0.66
N SER A 102 6.62 0.61 0.20
CA SER A 102 6.37 0.56 1.64
C SER A 102 7.20 1.66 2.31
N TYR A 103 6.55 2.39 3.21
CA TYR A 103 7.11 3.53 3.92
C TYR A 103 6.92 3.33 5.43
N ARG A 104 7.79 3.94 6.22
CA ARG A 104 7.61 4.13 7.65
C ARG A 104 7.73 5.62 7.95
N SER A 105 6.93 6.11 8.89
CA SER A 105 7.07 7.48 9.37
C SER A 105 8.41 7.62 10.10
N ILE A 106 9.25 8.53 9.62
CA ILE A 106 10.55 8.82 10.22
C ILE A 106 10.31 9.55 11.55
N THR A 107 10.92 9.08 12.65
CA THR A 107 11.01 9.87 13.89
C THR A 107 11.95 11.06 13.67
N PRO A 108 11.71 12.24 14.29
CA PRO A 108 12.67 13.34 14.25
C PRO A 108 14.10 12.90 14.63
N ASP A 109 14.20 11.94 15.56
CA ASP A 109 15.48 11.40 16.06
C ASP A 109 16.14 10.33 15.15
N ALA A 110 15.44 9.80 14.14
CA ALA A 110 15.99 8.80 13.21
C ALA A 110 16.89 9.38 12.10
N GLN A 111 17.06 10.70 12.03
CA GLN A 111 18.12 11.32 11.20
C GLN A 111 19.55 10.88 11.62
N THR A 112 19.68 10.25 12.79
CA THR A 112 20.92 9.75 13.37
C THR A 112 21.25 8.29 12.99
N GLU A 113 20.33 7.54 12.36
CA GLU A 113 20.56 6.14 11.94
C GLU A 113 21.23 6.02 10.55
N ARG A 114 22.16 6.92 10.22
CA ARG A 114 23.02 6.79 9.02
C ARG A 114 24.09 5.70 9.14
N ASP A 115 24.15 4.98 10.27
CA ASP A 115 25.18 4.00 10.61
C ASP A 115 24.69 2.53 10.70
N LEU A 116 23.47 2.19 10.27
CA LEU A 116 23.05 0.78 10.17
C LEU A 116 23.57 0.14 8.87
N PRO A 117 24.29 -1.00 8.93
CA PRO A 117 24.85 -1.63 7.74
C PRO A 117 23.74 -2.13 6.79
N ALA A 118 23.93 -1.88 5.50
CA ALA A 118 22.95 -2.05 4.43
C ALA A 118 22.55 -3.50 4.09
N ARG A 119 22.92 -4.51 4.88
CA ARG A 119 22.57 -5.91 4.64
C ARG A 119 22.47 -6.67 5.97
N LEU A 120 21.30 -7.25 6.20
CA LEU A 120 21.21 -8.47 7.01
C LEU A 120 21.70 -9.60 6.11
N ASP A 121 22.90 -10.10 6.37
CA ASP A 121 23.33 -11.37 5.80
C ASP A 121 22.40 -12.49 6.32
N PRO A 122 22.09 -13.51 5.50
CA PRO A 122 21.26 -14.61 5.95
C PRO A 122 21.94 -15.38 7.10
N ASP A 123 21.16 -15.66 8.14
CA ASP A 123 21.56 -16.42 9.32
C ASP A 123 22.03 -17.84 8.91
N PRO A 124 23.29 -18.23 9.21
CA PRO A 124 23.85 -19.52 8.84
C PRO A 124 23.29 -20.70 9.66
N SER A 125 22.40 -20.48 10.62
CA SER A 125 21.74 -21.57 11.37
C SER A 125 20.61 -22.27 10.60
N CYS A 126 20.30 -21.85 9.37
CA CYS A 126 19.30 -22.44 8.49
C CYS A 126 19.92 -23.21 7.31
N ALA A 127 20.98 -23.99 7.58
CA ALA A 127 21.57 -24.96 6.66
C ALA A 127 21.48 -26.37 7.23
#